data_AF-J1EEA1-F1
#
_entry.id   AF-J1EEA1-F1
#
_cell.length_a   1.000
_cell.length_b   1.000
_cell.length_c   1.000
_cell.angle_alpha   90.00
_cell.angle_beta   90.00
_cell.angle_gamma   90.00
#
_symmetry.space_group_name_H-M   'P 1'
#
loop_
_entity.id
_entity.type
_entity.pdbx_description
1 polymer ?
#
loop_
_entity_poly.entity_id
_entity_poly.type
_entity_poly.pdbx_seq_one_letter_code
_entity_poly.pdbx_strand_id
1 'polypeptide(L)'
;MAQTFLDEPYVVTTILNRVFNDQSPAHAVYNNQVARATSVGINTFALSFGASFTSLTEDQLSTKLLGNLGLLPNAGLQTALRDYLVSVGKASVGVVAMQLGQILSGLEQATGDQAAFNAAAVAWNKELVDSYKYSIDPYGVIAGPNVPVTGVTLSLTSGDDAISPAAAEARFKTTADKDTILATTAGFLSTADVIDGAEGLDTLRASLAAASKVTPRLRSVEKVYITAGAGAELGAGDTAGLQELWVYAAEGAATFSDVKLATSVGIQNSVTGGVLTVNFSDVSGPMDSANIVFADAVGRDEIVVANIEHLNVWSKAGTVAATTVNGAKISAAQAEKIVILGDQALVSTVTGARVSVVDASAFNSALDLALAGTAGGVAITANAQARHKLTLGDGADTLTITGLAGALAKDMDLGSAATLAASAIEVRGFSSGTDVIRLHGASSTAKVAPSDAQLASMAAATSLLDAVSLAATTAGSNKAIAFRHGADTYIFVNDGVAALGVNDSLVKLTGVDALADASWSIA
;
A
#
# COMPACT_ATOMS: atom_id res chain seq x y z
N MET A 1 1.41 29.87 -22.16
CA MET A 1 2.65 29.55 -21.40
C MET A 1 3.79 30.38 -21.98
N ALA A 2 4.68 30.98 -21.17
CA ALA A 2 5.85 31.67 -21.73
C ALA A 2 6.85 30.64 -22.29
N GLN A 3 7.44 30.89 -23.46
CA GLN A 3 8.36 29.97 -24.16
C GLN A 3 9.46 29.42 -23.23
N THR A 4 9.96 30.26 -22.32
CA THR A 4 11.02 29.92 -21.35
C THR A 4 10.65 28.80 -20.38
N PHE A 5 9.36 28.56 -20.13
CA PHE A 5 8.90 27.47 -19.26
C PHE A 5 9.00 26.11 -19.95
N LEU A 6 8.86 26.07 -21.28
CA LEU A 6 8.87 24.82 -22.05
C LEU A 6 10.28 24.28 -22.32
N ASP A 7 11.32 25.09 -22.03
CA ASP A 7 12.72 24.72 -22.15
C ASP A 7 13.32 24.17 -20.84
N GLU A 8 12.51 24.09 -19.78
CA GLU A 8 12.96 23.53 -18.50
C GLU A 8 13.25 22.01 -18.62
N PRO A 9 14.35 21.51 -18.02
CA PRO A 9 14.75 20.10 -18.16
C PRO A 9 13.67 19.07 -17.79
N TYR A 10 12.83 19.39 -16.80
CA TYR A 10 11.73 18.51 -16.40
C TYR A 10 10.59 18.49 -17.43
N VAL A 11 10.28 19.63 -18.06
CA VAL A 11 9.27 19.69 -19.13
C VAL A 11 9.75 18.93 -20.35
N VAL A 12 11.00 19.15 -20.78
CA VAL A 12 11.60 18.43 -21.92
C VAL A 12 11.63 16.92 -21.69
N THR A 13 12.00 16.49 -20.48
CA THR A 13 11.99 15.07 -20.11
C THR A 13 10.58 14.48 -20.22
N THR A 14 9.57 15.23 -19.76
CA THR A 14 8.16 14.81 -19.84
C THR A 14 7.70 14.70 -21.30
N ILE A 15 7.97 15.73 -22.12
CA ILE A 15 7.65 15.77 -23.55
C ILE A 15 8.24 14.56 -24.26
N LEU A 16 9.55 14.30 -24.11
CA LEU A 16 10.21 13.23 -24.84
C LEU A 16 9.69 11.84 -24.47
N ASN A 17 9.40 11.58 -23.19
CA ASN A 17 8.81 10.31 -22.79
C ASN A 17 7.41 10.11 -23.38
N ARG A 18 6.56 11.14 -23.39
CA ARG A 18 5.22 11.04 -24.00
C ARG A 18 5.28 10.92 -25.51
N VAL A 19 6.01 11.80 -26.20
CA VAL A 19 6.06 11.81 -27.67
C VAL A 19 6.67 10.51 -28.24
N PHE A 20 7.65 9.89 -27.59
CA PHE A 20 8.26 8.65 -28.09
C PHE A 20 7.63 7.37 -27.56
N ASN A 21 7.31 7.31 -26.27
CA ASN A 21 6.92 6.06 -25.61
C ASN A 21 5.44 6.02 -25.22
N ASP A 22 4.75 7.15 -25.23
CA ASP A 22 3.40 7.28 -24.66
C ASP A 22 3.33 6.78 -23.21
N GLN A 23 4.39 7.06 -22.45
CA GLN A 23 4.56 6.57 -21.08
C GLN A 23 5.08 7.68 -20.18
N SER A 24 4.72 7.60 -18.89
CA SER A 24 5.36 8.39 -17.85
C SER A 24 6.26 7.48 -17.01
N PRO A 25 7.56 7.78 -16.90
CA PRO A 25 8.49 6.96 -16.12
C PRO A 25 8.22 7.09 -14.63
N ALA A 26 8.46 6.00 -13.88
CA ALA A 26 8.38 6.01 -12.42
C ALA A 26 9.39 7.01 -11.80
N HIS A 27 9.10 7.48 -10.59
CA HIS A 27 9.81 8.59 -9.92
C HIS A 27 11.34 8.52 -9.99
N ALA A 28 11.92 7.38 -9.63
CA ALA A 28 13.38 7.22 -9.63
C ALA A 28 13.97 7.34 -11.05
N VAL A 29 13.29 6.78 -12.05
CA VAL A 29 13.73 6.85 -13.46
C VAL A 29 13.61 8.27 -13.99
N TYR A 30 12.49 8.93 -13.70
CA TYR A 30 12.25 10.32 -14.10
C TYR A 30 13.32 11.26 -13.53
N ASN A 31 13.60 11.20 -12.23
CA ASN A 31 14.59 12.06 -11.59
C ASN A 31 16.00 11.86 -12.18
N ASN A 32 16.37 10.62 -12.51
CA ASN A 32 17.64 10.33 -13.18
C ASN A 32 17.71 10.96 -14.59
N GLN A 33 16.60 10.92 -15.34
CA GLN A 33 16.52 11.53 -16.66
C GLN A 33 16.56 13.07 -16.58
N VAL A 34 15.85 13.68 -15.63
CA VAL A 34 15.90 15.14 -15.40
C VAL A 34 17.29 15.58 -14.98
N ALA A 35 17.96 14.87 -14.07
CA ALA A 35 19.33 15.16 -13.67
C ALA A 35 20.31 15.07 -14.86
N ARG A 36 20.09 14.09 -15.75
CA ARG A 36 20.85 13.97 -16.99
C ARG A 36 20.58 15.14 -17.93
N ALA A 37 19.32 15.50 -18.18
CA ALA A 37 18.94 16.63 -19.03
C ALA A 37 19.55 17.96 -18.53
N THR A 38 19.56 18.18 -17.21
CA THR A 38 20.19 19.34 -16.58
C THR A 38 21.71 19.36 -16.78
N SER A 39 22.38 18.20 -16.67
CA SER A 39 23.84 18.15 -16.76
C SER A 39 24.39 18.26 -18.18
N VAL A 40 23.73 17.66 -19.18
CA VAL A 40 24.22 17.68 -20.58
C VAL A 40 23.56 18.75 -21.45
N GLY A 41 22.52 19.41 -20.94
CA GLY A 41 21.68 20.34 -21.69
C GLY A 41 20.58 19.64 -22.50
N ILE A 42 19.43 20.31 -22.63
CA ILE A 42 18.20 19.74 -23.22
C ILE A 42 18.37 19.25 -24.65
N ASN A 43 19.14 19.93 -25.49
CA ASN A 43 19.36 19.53 -26.89
C ASN A 43 20.19 18.24 -26.98
N THR A 44 21.26 18.15 -26.21
CA THR A 44 22.10 16.94 -26.14
C THR A 44 21.32 15.76 -25.58
N PHE A 45 20.50 16.02 -24.56
CA PHE A 45 19.60 15.01 -23.99
C PHE A 45 18.59 14.51 -25.03
N ALA A 46 17.90 15.42 -25.73
CA ALA A 46 16.93 15.09 -26.76
C ALA A 46 17.56 14.25 -27.89
N LEU A 47 18.73 14.64 -28.40
CA LEU A 47 19.48 13.85 -29.39
C LEU A 47 19.78 12.44 -28.89
N SER A 48 20.23 12.31 -27.63
CA SER A 48 20.51 11.00 -27.04
C SER A 48 19.26 10.15 -26.84
N PHE A 49 18.11 10.78 -26.58
CA PHE A 49 16.82 10.10 -26.44
C PHE A 49 16.31 9.59 -27.79
N GLY A 50 16.36 10.44 -28.83
CA GLY A 50 15.94 10.07 -30.19
C GLY A 50 16.81 8.97 -30.82
N ALA A 51 18.07 8.82 -30.38
CA ALA A 51 19.00 7.83 -30.91
C ALA A 51 18.45 6.40 -30.85
N SER A 52 17.68 6.03 -29.81
CA SER A 52 17.10 4.69 -29.67
C SER A 52 15.99 4.38 -30.67
N PHE A 53 15.49 5.38 -31.41
CA PHE A 53 14.42 5.24 -32.39
C PHE A 53 14.91 5.34 -33.84
N THR A 54 16.22 5.46 -34.05
CA THR A 54 16.81 5.61 -35.38
C THR A 54 16.65 4.37 -36.28
N SER A 55 16.31 3.21 -35.71
CA SER A 55 15.98 1.99 -36.44
C SER A 55 14.63 2.06 -37.17
N LEU A 56 13.75 2.98 -36.79
CA LEU A 56 12.46 3.20 -37.45
C LEU A 56 12.66 3.97 -38.78
N THR A 57 11.74 3.75 -39.72
CA THR A 57 11.65 4.58 -40.93
C THR A 57 11.05 5.94 -40.61
N GLU A 58 11.25 6.93 -41.48
CA GLU A 58 10.69 8.28 -41.35
C GLU A 58 9.15 8.25 -41.37
N ASP A 59 8.55 7.32 -42.10
CA ASP A 59 7.10 7.06 -42.07
C ASP A 59 6.65 6.54 -40.69
N GLN A 60 7.38 5.58 -40.12
CA GLN A 60 7.10 5.05 -38.79
C GLN A 60 7.28 6.11 -37.69
N LEU A 61 8.34 6.91 -37.80
CA LEU A 61 8.60 8.01 -36.87
C LEU A 61 7.52 9.09 -36.97
N SER A 62 7.20 9.59 -38.17
CA SER A 62 6.14 10.61 -38.31
C SER A 62 4.79 10.12 -37.78
N THR A 63 4.44 8.85 -38.02
CA THR A 63 3.23 8.23 -37.47
C THR A 63 3.26 8.17 -35.95
N LYS A 64 4.35 7.68 -35.36
CA LYS A 64 4.51 7.55 -33.91
C LYS A 64 4.44 8.91 -33.22
N LEU A 65 5.24 9.88 -33.67
CA LEU A 65 5.33 11.20 -33.04
C LEU A 65 3.98 11.92 -33.10
N LEU A 66 3.31 11.94 -34.26
CA LEU A 66 2.02 12.61 -34.41
C LEU A 66 0.88 11.87 -33.73
N GLY A 67 0.94 10.53 -33.69
CA GLY A 67 -0.03 9.71 -32.98
C GLY A 67 -0.03 10.02 -31.49
N ASN A 68 1.15 10.01 -30.86
CA ASN A 68 1.32 10.30 -29.44
C ASN A 68 1.04 11.77 -29.09
N LEU A 69 1.16 12.70 -30.05
CA LEU A 69 0.76 14.10 -29.89
C LEU A 69 -0.75 14.33 -30.10
N GLY A 70 -1.53 13.29 -30.43
CA GLY A 70 -2.97 13.42 -30.72
C GLY A 70 -3.28 14.17 -32.01
N LEU A 71 -2.35 14.20 -32.95
CA LEU A 71 -2.44 14.94 -34.21
C LEU A 71 -2.87 14.07 -35.40
N LEU A 72 -3.13 12.78 -35.18
CA LEU A 72 -3.68 11.88 -36.18
C LEU A 72 -5.21 11.70 -35.98
N PRO A 73 -5.97 11.49 -37.07
CA PRO A 73 -5.51 11.40 -38.47
C PRO A 73 -5.24 12.77 -39.13
N ASN A 74 -4.05 12.97 -39.70
CA ASN A 74 -3.70 14.15 -40.51
C ASN A 74 -2.61 13.81 -41.55
N ALA A 75 -3.04 13.33 -42.73
CA ALA A 75 -2.12 12.85 -43.77
C ALA A 75 -1.17 13.94 -44.30
N GLY A 76 -1.63 15.19 -44.37
CA GLY A 76 -0.81 16.32 -44.81
C GLY A 76 0.33 16.61 -43.84
N LEU A 77 0.03 16.66 -42.53
CA LEU A 77 1.02 16.88 -41.48
C LEU A 77 1.99 15.71 -41.35
N GLN A 78 1.50 14.47 -41.49
CA GLN A 78 2.31 13.26 -41.49
C GLN A 78 3.32 13.26 -42.64
N THR A 79 2.87 13.62 -43.86
CA THR A 79 3.73 13.77 -45.03
C THR A 79 4.79 14.86 -44.80
N ALA A 80 4.37 16.03 -44.31
CA ALA A 80 5.28 17.14 -44.05
C ALA A 80 6.35 16.80 -42.99
N LEU A 81 5.96 16.11 -41.90
CA LEU A 81 6.91 15.69 -40.88
C LEU A 81 7.89 14.64 -41.39
N ARG A 82 7.41 13.66 -42.17
CA ARG A 82 8.28 12.68 -42.84
C ARG A 82 9.32 13.38 -43.71
N ASP A 83 8.88 14.27 -44.59
CA ASP A 83 9.78 14.98 -45.52
C ASP A 83 10.79 15.85 -44.76
N TYR A 84 10.36 16.47 -43.65
CA TYR A 84 11.24 17.19 -42.76
C TYR A 84 12.30 16.27 -42.13
N LEU A 85 11.91 15.11 -41.60
CA LEU A 85 12.82 14.12 -41.02
C LEU A 85 13.84 13.58 -42.04
N VAL A 86 13.43 13.41 -43.31
CA VAL A 86 14.35 13.08 -44.42
C VAL A 86 15.36 14.21 -44.63
N SER A 87 14.92 15.46 -44.61
CA SER A 87 15.77 16.63 -44.84
C SER A 87 16.77 16.89 -43.70
N VAL A 88 16.36 16.75 -42.44
CA VAL A 88 17.22 17.05 -41.27
C VAL A 88 17.98 15.83 -40.74
N GLY A 89 17.62 14.64 -41.21
CA GLY A 89 18.19 13.36 -40.82
C GLY A 89 17.65 12.82 -39.49
N LYS A 90 17.51 11.49 -39.40
CA LYS A 90 16.99 10.79 -38.21
C LYS A 90 17.82 11.00 -36.94
N ALA A 91 19.10 11.37 -37.05
CA ALA A 91 19.91 11.72 -35.89
C ALA A 91 19.32 12.91 -35.10
N SER A 92 18.54 13.77 -35.76
CA SER A 92 17.91 14.95 -35.18
C SER A 92 16.51 14.69 -34.61
N VAL A 93 15.96 13.46 -34.72
CA VAL A 93 14.54 13.18 -34.42
C VAL A 93 14.15 13.54 -32.98
N GLY A 94 15.06 13.41 -32.03
CA GLY A 94 14.78 13.79 -30.63
C GLY A 94 14.54 15.29 -30.47
N VAL A 95 15.32 16.13 -31.16
CA VAL A 95 15.13 17.59 -31.15
C VAL A 95 13.84 17.96 -31.87
N VAL A 96 13.53 17.28 -32.98
CA VAL A 96 12.28 17.48 -33.73
C VAL A 96 11.06 17.16 -32.85
N ALA A 97 11.09 16.02 -32.14
CA ALA A 97 10.03 15.59 -31.23
C ALA A 97 9.81 16.58 -30.08
N MET A 98 10.90 17.06 -29.46
CA MET A 98 10.86 18.10 -28.43
C MET A 98 10.20 19.37 -28.96
N GLN A 99 10.65 19.88 -30.11
CA GLN A 99 10.12 21.10 -30.71
C GLN A 99 8.63 20.96 -31.07
N LEU A 100 8.21 19.83 -31.61
CA LEU A 100 6.80 19.58 -31.92
C LEU A 100 5.92 19.62 -30.67
N GLY A 101 6.34 18.96 -29.59
CA GLY A 101 5.63 19.01 -28.31
C GLY A 101 5.54 20.44 -27.76
N GLN A 102 6.63 21.21 -27.83
CA GLN A 102 6.65 22.61 -27.39
C GLN A 102 5.75 23.52 -28.26
N ILE A 103 5.78 23.34 -29.58
CA ILE A 103 4.93 24.08 -30.52
C ILE A 103 3.47 23.79 -30.21
N LEU A 104 3.08 22.51 -30.10
CA LEU A 104 1.70 22.12 -29.83
C LEU A 104 1.20 22.70 -28.50
N SER A 105 2.03 22.68 -27.45
CA SER A 105 1.71 23.29 -26.16
C SER A 105 1.40 24.78 -26.23
N GLY A 106 1.88 25.49 -27.26
CA GLY A 106 1.60 26.91 -27.49
C GLY A 106 0.26 27.20 -28.19
N LEU A 107 -0.47 26.20 -28.67
CA LEU A 107 -1.61 26.38 -29.59
C LEU A 107 -3.01 26.27 -28.94
N GLU A 108 -3.12 26.23 -27.61
CA GLU A 108 -4.42 26.12 -26.89
C GLU A 108 -5.41 27.25 -27.19
N GLN A 109 -4.93 28.38 -27.69
CA GLN A 109 -5.74 29.55 -28.03
C GLN A 109 -5.50 29.97 -29.48
N ALA A 110 -4.99 29.05 -30.30
CA ALA A 110 -4.72 29.32 -31.71
C ALA A 110 -6.01 29.67 -32.45
N THR A 111 -5.92 30.64 -33.35
CA THR A 111 -7.01 31.10 -34.23
C THR A 111 -6.58 31.00 -35.70
N GLY A 112 -7.51 31.25 -36.63
CA GLY A 112 -7.22 31.13 -38.06
C GLY A 112 -6.85 29.70 -38.47
N ASP A 113 -5.88 29.55 -39.38
CA ASP A 113 -5.48 28.24 -39.92
C ASP A 113 -4.91 27.28 -38.86
N GLN A 114 -4.42 27.81 -37.73
CA GLN A 114 -3.90 27.01 -36.62
C GLN A 114 -4.98 26.58 -35.62
N ALA A 115 -6.21 27.08 -35.74
CA ALA A 115 -7.31 26.73 -34.83
C ALA A 115 -7.62 25.22 -34.84
N ALA A 116 -7.31 24.52 -35.94
CA ALA A 116 -7.46 23.07 -36.05
C ALA A 116 -6.62 22.28 -35.02
N PHE A 117 -5.57 22.88 -34.46
CA PHE A 117 -4.71 22.23 -33.45
C PHE A 117 -5.10 22.55 -32.01
N ASN A 118 -6.08 23.43 -31.79
CA ASN A 118 -6.45 23.90 -30.45
C ASN A 118 -6.87 22.75 -29.52
N ALA A 119 -7.77 21.88 -29.99
CA ALA A 119 -8.25 20.75 -29.20
C ALA A 119 -7.11 19.77 -28.83
N ALA A 120 -6.21 19.49 -29.78
CA ALA A 120 -5.04 18.65 -29.55
C ALA A 120 -4.06 19.32 -28.58
N ALA A 121 -3.87 20.64 -28.67
CA ALA A 121 -3.02 21.40 -27.75
C ALA A 121 -3.52 21.38 -26.31
N VAL A 122 -4.83 21.52 -26.10
CA VAL A 122 -5.45 21.42 -24.78
C VAL A 122 -5.28 20.02 -24.20
N ALA A 123 -5.54 18.98 -25.00
CA ALA A 123 -5.35 17.59 -24.58
C ALA A 123 -3.87 17.32 -24.23
N TRP A 124 -2.95 17.77 -25.08
CA TRP A 124 -1.51 17.61 -24.90
C TRP A 124 -0.99 18.31 -23.64
N ASN A 125 -1.44 19.54 -23.34
CA ASN A 125 -1.01 20.23 -22.13
C ASN A 125 -1.57 19.60 -20.85
N LYS A 126 -2.80 19.11 -20.89
CA LYS A 126 -3.35 18.31 -19.80
C LYS A 126 -2.51 17.03 -19.59
N GLU A 127 -2.19 16.34 -20.68
CA GLU A 127 -1.36 15.13 -20.69
C GLU A 127 0.01 15.39 -20.05
N LEU A 128 0.70 16.47 -20.43
CA LEU A 128 1.99 16.84 -19.84
C LEU A 128 1.91 17.14 -18.35
N VAL A 129 0.86 17.85 -17.90
CA VAL A 129 0.67 18.16 -16.48
C VAL A 129 0.44 16.88 -15.67
N ASP A 130 -0.39 15.96 -16.17
CA ASP A 130 -0.68 14.70 -15.49
C ASP A 130 0.54 13.76 -15.52
N SER A 131 1.28 13.74 -16.63
CA SER A 131 2.57 13.01 -16.78
C SER A 131 3.59 13.44 -15.75
N TYR A 132 3.72 14.76 -15.59
CA TYR A 132 4.64 15.35 -14.66
C TYR A 132 4.25 15.00 -13.22
N LYS A 133 2.98 15.16 -12.84
CA LYS A 133 2.47 14.82 -11.50
C LYS A 133 2.75 13.37 -11.11
N TYR A 134 2.52 12.43 -12.04
CA TYR A 134 2.89 11.02 -11.84
C TYR A 134 4.38 10.86 -11.59
N SER A 135 5.19 11.44 -12.47
CA SER A 135 6.63 11.19 -12.49
C SER A 135 7.34 11.84 -11.30
N ILE A 136 6.75 12.85 -10.66
CA ILE A 136 7.29 13.46 -9.43
C ILE A 136 6.76 12.83 -8.14
N ASP A 137 5.85 11.87 -8.21
CA ASP A 137 5.30 11.24 -7.02
C ASP A 137 6.22 10.12 -6.49
N PRO A 138 6.89 10.32 -5.33
CA PRO A 138 7.79 9.32 -4.78
C PRO A 138 7.09 8.05 -4.30
N TYR A 139 5.76 8.08 -4.15
CA TYR A 139 4.98 6.97 -3.61
C TYR A 139 4.18 6.21 -4.68
N GLY A 140 4.15 6.69 -5.93
CA GLY A 140 3.39 6.06 -7.02
C GLY A 140 1.88 5.97 -6.78
N VAL A 141 1.33 6.86 -5.94
CA VAL A 141 -0.08 6.97 -5.58
C VAL A 141 -0.87 7.88 -6.54
N ILE A 142 -0.21 8.83 -7.21
CA ILE A 142 -0.76 9.56 -8.34
C ILE A 142 -0.69 8.65 -9.55
N ALA A 143 -1.82 8.41 -10.23
CA ALA A 143 -1.85 7.61 -11.45
C ALA A 143 -1.18 8.35 -12.62
N GLY A 144 -0.53 7.61 -13.53
CA GLY A 144 0.07 8.13 -14.76
C GLY A 144 -0.97 8.84 -15.62
N PRO A 145 -0.56 9.57 -16.66
CA PRO A 145 -1.47 10.23 -17.61
C PRO A 145 -2.09 9.22 -18.60
N ASN A 146 -1.63 7.96 -18.57
CA ASN A 146 -2.53 6.82 -18.67
C ASN A 146 -3.41 6.80 -17.41
N VAL A 147 -4.16 7.87 -17.14
CA VAL A 147 -5.29 7.81 -16.24
C VAL A 147 -6.30 7.13 -17.13
N PRO A 148 -6.68 5.88 -16.87
CA PRO A 148 -7.83 5.35 -17.57
C PRO A 148 -8.95 6.37 -17.31
N VAL A 149 -9.45 6.95 -18.40
CA VAL A 149 -10.57 7.86 -18.36
C VAL A 149 -11.72 7.05 -17.75
N THR A 150 -12.73 7.69 -17.17
CA THR A 150 -13.90 6.89 -16.78
C THR A 150 -14.43 6.21 -18.03
N GLY A 151 -14.38 4.87 -18.04
CA GLY A 151 -14.86 4.07 -19.14
C GLY A 151 -16.38 3.92 -19.07
N VAL A 152 -16.87 2.81 -19.61
CA VAL A 152 -18.30 2.49 -19.60
C VAL A 152 -18.71 1.79 -18.32
N THR A 153 -20.00 1.87 -17.99
CA THR A 153 -20.62 1.00 -16.99
C THR A 153 -21.57 0.04 -17.69
N LEU A 154 -21.30 -1.27 -17.54
CA LEU A 154 -22.07 -2.35 -18.15
C LEU A 154 -22.74 -3.16 -17.05
N SER A 155 -23.92 -3.70 -17.31
CA SER A 155 -24.64 -4.56 -16.36
C SER A 155 -24.82 -5.96 -16.92
N LEU A 156 -24.51 -6.96 -16.11
CA LEU A 156 -24.86 -8.35 -16.37
C LEU A 156 -26.38 -8.55 -16.26
N THR A 157 -26.84 -9.63 -16.87
CA THR A 157 -28.23 -10.07 -16.88
C THR A 157 -28.36 -11.39 -16.14
N SER A 158 -29.53 -12.01 -16.15
CA SER A 158 -29.72 -13.35 -15.56
C SER A 158 -29.34 -14.49 -16.51
N GLY A 159 -28.91 -14.18 -17.74
CA GLY A 159 -28.47 -15.16 -18.73
C GLY A 159 -26.95 -15.20 -18.84
N ASP A 160 -26.45 -16.09 -19.68
CA ASP A 160 -25.01 -16.18 -19.96
C ASP A 160 -24.55 -14.91 -20.69
N ASP A 161 -23.68 -14.12 -20.05
CA ASP A 161 -23.21 -12.86 -20.60
C ASP A 161 -21.82 -13.01 -21.26
N ALA A 162 -21.63 -12.31 -22.38
CA ALA A 162 -20.35 -12.23 -23.09
C ALA A 162 -19.96 -10.76 -23.30
N ILE A 163 -19.18 -10.22 -22.37
CA ILE A 163 -18.65 -8.84 -22.41
C ILE A 163 -17.24 -8.87 -22.99
N SER A 164 -16.98 -8.03 -24.01
CA SER A 164 -15.64 -7.90 -24.59
C SER A 164 -15.46 -6.60 -25.39
N PRO A 165 -14.22 -6.14 -25.61
CA PRO A 165 -13.96 -4.99 -26.49
C PRO A 165 -14.33 -5.24 -27.96
N ALA A 166 -14.50 -6.52 -28.34
CA ALA A 166 -14.90 -6.93 -29.68
C ALA A 166 -16.42 -7.03 -29.87
N ALA A 167 -17.23 -6.80 -28.82
CA ALA A 167 -18.67 -6.92 -28.92
C ALA A 167 -19.28 -5.92 -29.93
N ALA A 168 -20.28 -6.36 -30.69
CA ALA A 168 -20.95 -5.53 -31.70
C ALA A 168 -21.91 -4.51 -31.08
N GLU A 169 -22.58 -4.89 -29.98
CA GLU A 169 -23.53 -4.04 -29.28
C GLU A 169 -22.84 -3.29 -28.14
N ALA A 170 -23.09 -1.98 -28.04
CA ALA A 170 -22.46 -1.11 -27.04
C ALA A 170 -22.69 -1.58 -25.59
N ARG A 171 -23.82 -2.21 -25.29
CA ARG A 171 -24.15 -2.72 -23.94
C ARG A 171 -23.29 -3.90 -23.48
N PHE A 172 -22.50 -4.51 -24.36
CA PHE A 172 -21.58 -5.60 -24.05
C PHE A 172 -20.12 -5.24 -24.35
N LYS A 173 -19.87 -3.97 -24.70
CA LYS A 173 -18.59 -3.52 -25.26
C LYS A 173 -17.80 -2.71 -24.24
N THR A 174 -16.72 -3.30 -23.74
CA THR A 174 -15.68 -2.64 -22.94
C THR A 174 -14.76 -1.78 -23.82
N THR A 175 -14.00 -0.90 -23.20
CA THR A 175 -13.13 0.13 -23.78
C THR A 175 -11.72 0.03 -23.20
N ALA A 176 -10.76 0.82 -23.69
CA ALA A 176 -9.40 0.84 -23.13
C ALA A 176 -9.27 1.68 -21.85
N ASP A 177 -10.40 2.06 -21.25
CA ASP A 177 -10.52 3.00 -20.14
C ASP A 177 -10.86 2.26 -18.83
N LYS A 178 -11.27 2.95 -17.76
CA LYS A 178 -11.71 2.33 -16.49
C LYS A 178 -13.16 1.86 -16.62
N ASP A 179 -13.39 0.65 -17.09
CA ASP A 179 -14.74 0.13 -17.15
C ASP A 179 -15.22 -0.41 -15.79
N THR A 180 -16.54 -0.37 -15.61
CA THR A 180 -17.20 -0.97 -14.46
C THR A 180 -18.28 -1.94 -14.92
N ILE A 181 -18.14 -3.20 -14.56
CA ILE A 181 -19.11 -4.25 -14.81
C ILE A 181 -19.91 -4.50 -13.52
N LEU A 182 -21.24 -4.49 -13.63
CA LEU A 182 -22.17 -4.60 -12.51
C LEU A 182 -23.02 -5.87 -12.62
N ALA A 183 -22.96 -6.70 -11.59
CA ALA A 183 -23.82 -7.86 -11.38
C ALA A 183 -24.45 -7.78 -9.98
N THR A 184 -25.03 -6.63 -9.64
CA THR A 184 -25.48 -6.30 -8.28
C THR A 184 -26.70 -7.11 -7.82
N THR A 185 -27.40 -7.77 -8.74
CA THR A 185 -28.49 -8.70 -8.42
C THR A 185 -27.92 -10.10 -8.26
N ALA A 186 -28.23 -10.76 -7.14
CA ALA A 186 -27.78 -12.12 -6.90
C ALA A 186 -28.22 -13.07 -8.02
N GLY A 187 -27.27 -13.84 -8.56
CA GLY A 187 -27.49 -14.76 -9.69
C GLY A 187 -27.28 -14.16 -11.07
N PHE A 188 -26.89 -12.88 -11.18
CA PHE A 188 -26.51 -12.28 -12.47
C PHE A 188 -25.05 -12.53 -12.84
N LEU A 189 -24.19 -12.88 -11.88
CA LEU A 189 -22.89 -13.46 -12.18
C LEU A 189 -23.01 -14.98 -12.13
N SER A 190 -22.59 -15.64 -13.19
CA SER A 190 -22.69 -17.08 -13.41
C SER A 190 -21.35 -17.67 -13.87
N THR A 191 -21.22 -18.99 -13.77
CA THR A 191 -20.04 -19.72 -14.29
C THR A 191 -19.97 -19.69 -15.82
N ALA A 192 -21.08 -19.42 -16.51
CA ALA A 192 -21.10 -19.34 -17.97
C ALA A 192 -20.60 -17.98 -18.50
N ASP A 193 -20.51 -16.97 -17.64
CA ASP A 193 -20.16 -15.62 -18.05
C ASP A 193 -18.70 -15.52 -18.48
N VAL A 194 -18.51 -14.75 -19.54
CA VAL A 194 -17.19 -14.44 -20.12
C VAL A 194 -17.05 -12.93 -20.14
N ILE A 195 -16.11 -12.41 -19.37
CA ILE A 195 -15.91 -10.97 -19.20
C ILE A 195 -14.47 -10.64 -19.54
N ASP A 196 -14.29 -9.76 -20.51
CA ASP A 196 -13.01 -9.18 -20.90
C ASP A 196 -13.07 -7.65 -20.70
N GLY A 197 -12.35 -7.14 -19.70
CA GLY A 197 -12.30 -5.71 -19.37
C GLY A 197 -11.53 -4.87 -20.39
N ALA A 198 -10.76 -5.51 -21.29
CA ALA A 198 -9.88 -4.88 -22.26
C ALA A 198 -8.59 -4.29 -21.66
N GLU A 199 -8.15 -3.11 -22.11
CA GLU A 199 -7.02 -2.40 -21.49
C GLU A 199 -7.58 -1.45 -20.43
N GLY A 200 -6.83 -1.15 -19.38
CA GLY A 200 -7.30 -0.22 -18.37
C GLY A 200 -7.17 -0.79 -16.96
N LEU A 201 -8.03 -0.28 -16.06
CA LEU A 201 -8.15 -0.79 -14.70
C LEU A 201 -9.62 -1.07 -14.45
N ASP A 202 -10.04 -2.27 -14.78
CA ASP A 202 -11.44 -2.63 -14.87
C ASP A 202 -11.94 -3.25 -13.57
N THR A 203 -13.19 -2.94 -13.25
CA THR A 203 -13.80 -3.35 -11.98
C THR A 203 -15.07 -4.14 -12.22
N LEU A 204 -15.15 -5.35 -11.66
CA LEU A 204 -16.39 -6.09 -11.50
C LEU A 204 -16.94 -5.88 -10.08
N ARG A 205 -18.23 -5.53 -9.97
CA ARG A 205 -18.97 -5.55 -8.70
C ARG A 205 -20.14 -6.51 -8.82
N ALA A 206 -20.16 -7.55 -8.01
CA ALA A 206 -21.17 -8.59 -8.08
C ALA A 206 -21.77 -8.94 -6.72
N SER A 207 -23.02 -9.40 -6.74
CA SER A 207 -23.68 -10.00 -5.58
C SER A 207 -23.86 -11.50 -5.82
N LEU A 208 -23.46 -12.32 -4.85
CA LEU A 208 -23.65 -13.76 -4.89
C LEU A 208 -24.76 -14.19 -3.93
N ALA A 209 -25.62 -15.11 -4.38
CA ALA A 209 -26.65 -15.69 -3.51
C ALA A 209 -26.01 -16.58 -2.43
N ALA A 210 -26.69 -16.76 -1.30
CA ALA A 210 -26.24 -17.67 -0.26
C ALA A 210 -26.00 -19.08 -0.82
N ALA A 211 -24.89 -19.71 -0.39
CA ALA A 211 -24.42 -21.01 -0.84
C ALA A 211 -24.20 -21.18 -2.35
N SER A 212 -24.24 -20.10 -3.15
CA SER A 212 -23.94 -20.17 -4.58
C SER A 212 -22.45 -20.40 -4.82
N LYS A 213 -22.12 -21.10 -5.92
CA LYS A 213 -20.74 -21.32 -6.36
C LYS A 213 -20.61 -20.87 -7.80
N VAL A 214 -19.75 -19.90 -8.05
CA VAL A 214 -19.63 -19.25 -9.36
C VAL A 214 -18.15 -19.16 -9.76
N THR A 215 -17.82 -19.55 -10.99
CA THR A 215 -16.45 -19.50 -11.53
C THR A 215 -16.49 -18.89 -12.93
N PRO A 216 -16.64 -17.56 -13.05
CA PRO A 216 -16.72 -16.90 -14.34
C PRO A 216 -15.34 -16.88 -15.00
N ARG A 217 -15.31 -16.71 -16.32
CA ARG A 217 -14.06 -16.47 -17.04
C ARG A 217 -13.79 -14.97 -17.12
N LEU A 218 -12.76 -14.51 -16.40
CA LEU A 218 -12.39 -13.09 -16.37
C LEU A 218 -11.05 -12.86 -17.06
N ARG A 219 -10.98 -11.87 -17.94
CA ARG A 219 -9.74 -11.42 -18.58
C ARG A 219 -9.63 -9.91 -18.44
N SER A 220 -8.45 -9.43 -18.07
CA SER A 220 -8.20 -7.99 -17.87
C SER A 220 -9.28 -7.34 -17.00
N VAL A 221 -9.66 -8.01 -15.91
CA VAL A 221 -10.48 -7.42 -14.86
C VAL A 221 -9.61 -7.39 -13.63
N GLU A 222 -9.08 -6.23 -13.31
CA GLU A 222 -8.05 -6.09 -12.29
C GLU A 222 -8.66 -6.12 -10.88
N LYS A 223 -9.91 -5.67 -10.73
CA LYS A 223 -10.58 -5.57 -9.42
C LYS A 223 -11.93 -6.27 -9.40
N VAL A 224 -12.16 -7.10 -8.40
CA VAL A 224 -13.45 -7.75 -8.18
C VAL A 224 -13.93 -7.47 -6.76
N TYR A 225 -15.16 -6.96 -6.63
CA TYR A 225 -15.85 -6.76 -5.36
C TYR A 225 -17.09 -7.63 -5.29
N ILE A 226 -17.15 -8.49 -4.27
CA ILE A 226 -18.24 -9.45 -4.07
C ILE A 226 -19.01 -9.11 -2.80
N THR A 227 -20.29 -8.78 -2.94
CA THR A 227 -21.25 -8.88 -1.83
C THR A 227 -21.72 -10.32 -1.75
N ALA A 228 -21.18 -11.08 -0.79
CA ALA A 228 -21.42 -12.51 -0.67
C ALA A 228 -22.57 -12.83 0.29
N GLY A 229 -23.60 -13.54 -0.18
CA GLY A 229 -24.51 -14.25 0.71
C GLY A 229 -23.79 -15.35 1.49
N ALA A 230 -24.31 -15.72 2.66
CA ALA A 230 -23.69 -16.71 3.53
C ALA A 230 -23.38 -18.04 2.81
N GLY A 231 -22.13 -18.49 2.91
CA GLY A 231 -21.61 -19.71 2.29
C GLY A 231 -21.34 -19.60 0.78
N ALA A 232 -21.43 -18.41 0.18
CA ALA A 232 -21.14 -18.23 -1.24
C ALA A 232 -19.65 -18.44 -1.56
N GLU A 233 -19.37 -18.89 -2.78
CA GLU A 233 -18.04 -19.16 -3.30
C GLU A 233 -17.83 -18.51 -4.66
N LEU A 234 -16.75 -17.75 -4.82
CA LEU A 234 -16.24 -17.31 -6.12
C LEU A 234 -14.93 -18.06 -6.42
N GLY A 235 -14.91 -18.81 -7.53
CA GLY A 235 -13.69 -19.39 -8.07
C GLY A 235 -12.99 -18.43 -9.02
N ALA A 236 -11.68 -18.26 -8.83
CA ALA A 236 -10.81 -17.38 -9.63
C ALA A 236 -9.88 -18.15 -10.59
N GLY A 237 -10.08 -19.46 -10.77
CA GLY A 237 -9.19 -20.33 -11.55
C GLY A 237 -9.09 -19.97 -13.04
N ASP A 238 -10.17 -19.47 -13.65
CA ASP A 238 -10.20 -19.01 -15.05
C ASP A 238 -10.13 -17.47 -15.14
N THR A 239 -9.27 -16.87 -14.33
CA THR A 239 -9.02 -15.42 -14.34
C THR A 239 -7.61 -15.08 -14.84
N ALA A 240 -7.48 -14.04 -15.66
CA ALA A 240 -6.21 -13.50 -16.12
C ALA A 240 -6.16 -11.99 -15.89
N GLY A 241 -5.11 -11.49 -15.21
CA GLY A 241 -4.96 -10.07 -14.89
C GLY A 241 -5.52 -9.63 -13.53
N LEU A 242 -6.18 -10.52 -12.77
CA LEU A 242 -6.78 -10.18 -11.48
C LEU A 242 -5.73 -9.72 -10.45
N GLN A 243 -5.84 -8.47 -10.01
CA GLN A 243 -4.92 -7.85 -9.04
C GLN A 243 -5.52 -7.84 -7.64
N GLU A 244 -6.82 -7.57 -7.52
CA GLU A 244 -7.52 -7.44 -6.24
C GLU A 244 -8.87 -8.18 -6.23
N LEU A 245 -9.11 -8.93 -5.15
CA LEU A 245 -10.37 -9.64 -4.93
C LEU A 245 -10.90 -9.38 -3.52
N TRP A 246 -12.09 -8.79 -3.45
CA TRP A 246 -12.65 -8.28 -2.21
C TRP A 246 -13.99 -8.92 -1.87
N VAL A 247 -14.18 -9.26 -0.60
CA VAL A 247 -15.53 -9.27 -0.02
C VAL A 247 -15.89 -7.84 0.34
N TYR A 248 -16.97 -7.35 -0.23
CA TYR A 248 -17.53 -6.03 0.05
C TYR A 248 -18.76 -6.18 0.95
N ALA A 249 -18.87 -5.35 1.98
CA ALA A 249 -19.99 -5.40 2.93
C ALA A 249 -20.19 -6.81 3.50
N ALA A 250 -19.15 -7.35 4.15
CA ALA A 250 -19.20 -8.70 4.70
C ALA A 250 -20.36 -8.87 5.70
N GLU A 251 -21.28 -9.79 5.35
CA GLU A 251 -22.48 -10.12 6.13
C GLU A 251 -22.54 -11.58 6.61
N GLY A 252 -21.62 -12.43 6.11
CA GLY A 252 -21.58 -13.85 6.43
C GLY A 252 -20.33 -14.53 5.89
N ALA A 253 -20.25 -15.85 6.08
CA ALA A 253 -19.11 -16.62 5.58
C ALA A 253 -19.05 -16.63 4.04
N ALA A 254 -17.86 -16.54 3.47
CA ALA A 254 -17.63 -16.59 2.02
C ALA A 254 -16.33 -17.35 1.72
N THR A 255 -16.20 -17.85 0.49
CA THR A 255 -14.99 -18.53 0.02
C THR A 255 -14.51 -17.95 -1.30
N PHE A 256 -13.21 -17.73 -1.42
CA PHE A 256 -12.54 -17.55 -2.69
C PHE A 256 -11.66 -18.77 -2.99
N SER A 257 -11.85 -19.39 -4.15
CA SER A 257 -11.12 -20.58 -4.58
C SER A 257 -10.21 -20.30 -5.79
N ASP A 258 -9.13 -21.07 -5.90
CA ASP A 258 -8.15 -21.01 -6.98
C ASP A 258 -7.53 -19.62 -7.19
N VAL A 259 -7.39 -18.84 -6.11
CA VAL A 259 -6.85 -17.47 -6.16
C VAL A 259 -5.35 -17.52 -6.43
N LYS A 260 -4.87 -16.76 -7.41
CA LYS A 260 -3.43 -16.68 -7.69
C LYS A 260 -2.68 -15.98 -6.55
N LEU A 261 -1.49 -16.45 -6.21
CA LEU A 261 -0.64 -15.87 -5.14
C LEU A 261 -0.36 -14.37 -5.29
N ALA A 262 -0.31 -13.88 -6.54
CA ALA A 262 -0.09 -12.45 -6.84
C ALA A 262 -1.31 -11.55 -6.53
N THR A 263 -2.51 -12.13 -6.39
CA THR A 263 -3.74 -11.38 -6.14
C THR A 263 -3.82 -10.98 -4.67
N SER A 264 -4.08 -9.70 -4.41
CA SER A 264 -4.40 -9.22 -3.06
C SER A 264 -5.85 -9.52 -2.72
N VAL A 265 -6.09 -10.18 -1.60
CA VAL A 265 -7.45 -10.56 -1.17
C VAL A 265 -7.85 -9.77 0.05
N GLY A 266 -9.09 -9.28 0.14
CA GLY A 266 -9.45 -8.49 1.32
C GLY A 266 -10.91 -8.44 1.67
N ILE A 267 -11.16 -7.80 2.81
CA ILE A 267 -12.48 -7.41 3.27
C ILE A 267 -12.54 -5.89 3.24
N GLN A 268 -13.58 -5.36 2.59
CA GLN A 268 -13.84 -3.92 2.52
C GLN A 268 -15.23 -3.56 3.04
N ASN A 269 -15.31 -2.46 3.80
CA ASN A 269 -16.56 -1.87 4.31
C ASN A 269 -17.44 -2.90 5.02
N SER A 270 -16.86 -3.69 5.93
CA SER A 270 -17.60 -4.74 6.63
C SER A 270 -18.77 -4.16 7.43
N VAL A 271 -19.85 -4.93 7.55
CA VAL A 271 -21.08 -4.48 8.24
C VAL A 271 -21.31 -5.30 9.51
N THR A 272 -21.59 -6.60 9.37
CA THR A 272 -21.81 -7.48 10.52
C THR A 272 -20.62 -8.39 10.81
N GLY A 273 -19.64 -8.42 9.90
CA GLY A 273 -18.52 -9.35 9.91
C GLY A 273 -18.87 -10.70 9.28
N GLY A 274 -17.83 -11.42 8.88
CA GLY A 274 -17.93 -12.76 8.33
C GLY A 274 -16.57 -13.44 8.21
N VAL A 275 -16.59 -14.76 8.05
CA VAL A 275 -15.38 -15.54 7.79
C VAL A 275 -15.16 -15.63 6.29
N LEU A 276 -14.09 -15.03 5.79
CA LEU A 276 -13.61 -15.22 4.43
C LEU A 276 -12.55 -16.33 4.41
N THR A 277 -12.85 -17.44 3.75
CA THR A 277 -11.86 -18.49 3.48
C THR A 277 -11.21 -18.25 2.11
N VAL A 278 -9.89 -18.26 2.05
CA VAL A 278 -9.13 -18.03 0.82
C VAL A 278 -8.27 -19.26 0.53
N ASN A 279 -8.56 -19.90 -0.61
CA ASN A 279 -7.78 -21.01 -1.13
C ASN A 279 -6.96 -20.50 -2.32
N PHE A 280 -5.67 -20.30 -2.09
CA PHE A 280 -4.73 -19.94 -3.14
C PHE A 280 -4.39 -21.15 -4.02
N SER A 281 -4.16 -20.93 -5.31
CA SER A 281 -3.65 -21.92 -6.25
C SER A 281 -2.11 -21.92 -6.26
N ASP A 282 -1.53 -23.01 -6.76
CA ASP A 282 -0.08 -23.21 -6.91
C ASP A 282 0.74 -23.16 -5.60
N VAL A 283 0.10 -23.46 -4.46
CA VAL A 283 0.67 -23.46 -3.09
C VAL A 283 1.43 -24.74 -2.71
N SER A 284 2.38 -25.16 -3.54
CA SER A 284 3.19 -26.37 -3.29
C SER A 284 4.64 -26.05 -2.90
N GLY A 285 4.99 -24.78 -2.85
CA GLY A 285 6.33 -24.31 -2.53
C GLY A 285 6.59 -24.30 -1.02
N PRO A 286 7.86 -24.21 -0.59
CA PRO A 286 8.21 -24.05 0.82
C PRO A 286 8.18 -22.59 1.30
N MET A 287 7.82 -21.64 0.43
CA MET A 287 7.87 -20.19 0.68
C MET A 287 6.73 -19.48 -0.05
N ASP A 288 5.54 -20.08 -0.05
CA ASP A 288 4.40 -19.48 -0.73
C ASP A 288 4.00 -18.19 0.01
N SER A 289 3.78 -17.14 -0.76
CA SER A 289 3.51 -15.81 -0.22
C SER A 289 2.24 -15.21 -0.80
N ALA A 290 1.40 -14.69 0.09
CA ALA A 290 0.12 -14.09 -0.26
C ALA A 290 -0.09 -12.75 0.45
N ASN A 291 -0.98 -11.94 -0.11
CA ASN A 291 -1.35 -10.64 0.44
C ASN A 291 -2.82 -10.64 0.85
N ILE A 292 -3.09 -10.29 2.11
CA ILE A 292 -4.43 -10.00 2.61
C ILE A 292 -4.58 -8.55 3.01
N VAL A 293 -5.79 -8.00 2.89
CA VAL A 293 -6.08 -6.59 3.17
C VAL A 293 -7.36 -6.42 3.98
N PHE A 294 -7.28 -5.55 4.98
CA PHE A 294 -8.43 -5.02 5.72
C PHE A 294 -8.62 -3.54 5.36
N ALA A 295 -9.84 -3.18 4.98
CA ALA A 295 -10.23 -1.81 4.68
C ALA A 295 -11.64 -1.53 5.23
N ASP A 296 -11.72 -0.86 6.37
CA ASP A 296 -12.95 -0.73 7.16
C ASP A 296 -13.54 -2.08 7.64
N ALA A 297 -12.69 -2.93 8.23
CA ALA A 297 -13.09 -4.14 8.94
C ALA A 297 -13.55 -3.82 10.38
N VAL A 298 -14.62 -4.45 10.88
CA VAL A 298 -15.37 -4.00 12.08
C VAL A 298 -15.19 -4.88 13.32
N GLY A 299 -14.13 -5.70 13.37
CA GLY A 299 -13.74 -6.51 14.53
C GLY A 299 -14.37 -7.90 14.59
N ARG A 300 -15.40 -8.16 13.76
CA ARG A 300 -16.07 -9.47 13.65
C ARG A 300 -15.64 -10.25 12.41
N ASP A 301 -14.77 -9.65 11.60
CA ASP A 301 -14.22 -10.23 10.39
C ASP A 301 -13.15 -11.27 10.71
N GLU A 302 -13.06 -12.30 9.87
CA GLU A 302 -11.96 -13.27 9.91
C GLU A 302 -11.52 -13.58 8.48
N ILE A 303 -10.21 -13.61 8.24
CA ILE A 303 -9.66 -14.19 7.01
C ILE A 303 -8.92 -15.48 7.38
N VAL A 304 -9.35 -16.59 6.78
CA VAL A 304 -8.73 -17.91 6.90
C VAL A 304 -7.90 -18.17 5.65
N VAL A 305 -6.60 -18.37 5.82
CA VAL A 305 -5.64 -18.68 4.75
C VAL A 305 -5.02 -20.05 5.01
N ALA A 306 -5.16 -20.95 4.05
CA ALA A 306 -4.53 -22.27 4.09
C ALA A 306 -3.28 -22.31 3.22
N ASN A 307 -2.28 -23.11 3.64
CA ASN A 307 -1.09 -23.47 2.84
C ASN A 307 -0.27 -22.26 2.34
N ILE A 308 -0.13 -21.22 3.17
CA ILE A 308 0.74 -20.07 2.90
C ILE A 308 1.73 -19.95 4.05
N GLU A 309 3.02 -20.00 3.77
CA GLU A 309 4.07 -19.84 4.78
C GLU A 309 4.34 -18.36 5.10
N HIS A 310 4.26 -17.47 4.10
CA HIS A 310 4.60 -16.05 4.24
C HIS A 310 3.41 -15.14 3.92
N LEU A 311 2.74 -14.63 4.95
CA LEU A 311 1.54 -13.81 4.78
C LEU A 311 1.83 -12.31 5.00
N ASN A 312 1.52 -11.47 4.02
CA ASN A 312 1.51 -10.02 4.18
C ASN A 312 0.09 -9.56 4.51
N VAL A 313 -0.04 -8.74 5.55
CA VAL A 313 -1.31 -8.24 6.07
C VAL A 313 -1.31 -6.72 6.01
N TRP A 314 -2.23 -6.16 5.24
CA TRP A 314 -2.36 -4.73 5.08
C TRP A 314 -3.59 -4.20 5.81
N SER A 315 -3.41 -3.15 6.62
CA SER A 315 -4.50 -2.38 7.22
C SER A 315 -4.53 -0.99 6.61
N LYS A 316 -5.55 -0.70 5.79
CA LYS A 316 -5.70 0.56 5.06
C LYS A 316 -7.07 1.17 5.33
N ALA A 317 -7.22 2.47 5.09
CA ALA A 317 -8.55 3.08 5.08
C ALA A 317 -9.40 2.50 3.94
N GLY A 318 -10.68 2.21 4.22
CA GLY A 318 -11.65 1.93 3.18
C GLY A 318 -12.36 3.20 2.71
N THR A 319 -13.66 3.11 2.48
CA THR A 319 -14.47 4.24 1.99
C THR A 319 -15.42 4.81 3.04
N VAL A 320 -15.50 4.19 4.21
CA VAL A 320 -16.32 4.60 5.36
C VAL A 320 -15.46 5.45 6.29
N ALA A 321 -15.53 6.77 6.13
CA ALA A 321 -14.70 7.74 6.85
C ALA A 321 -14.74 7.63 8.39
N ALA A 322 -15.81 7.07 8.97
CA ALA A 322 -15.93 6.88 10.42
C ALA A 322 -15.05 5.74 10.96
N THR A 323 -14.67 4.78 10.12
CA THR A 323 -13.80 3.68 10.52
C THR A 323 -12.36 4.14 10.50
N THR A 324 -11.77 4.28 11.68
CA THR A 324 -10.37 4.72 11.87
C THR A 324 -9.46 3.59 12.34
N VAL A 325 -10.05 2.44 12.68
CA VAL A 325 -9.38 1.26 13.18
C VAL A 325 -10.01 0.05 12.51
N ASN A 326 -9.20 -0.75 11.82
CA ASN A 326 -9.60 -2.05 11.32
C ASN A 326 -9.59 -3.06 12.47
N GLY A 327 -10.60 -3.94 12.50
CA GLY A 327 -10.64 -5.06 13.42
C GLY A 327 -10.88 -6.38 12.67
N ALA A 328 -10.02 -7.38 12.82
CA ALA A 328 -10.24 -8.69 12.21
C ALA A 328 -9.37 -9.79 12.84
N LYS A 329 -9.83 -11.03 12.76
CA LYS A 329 -9.03 -12.22 13.06
C LYS A 329 -8.31 -12.73 11.80
N ILE A 330 -7.09 -13.23 11.98
CA ILE A 330 -6.27 -13.84 10.95
C ILE A 330 -6.01 -15.29 11.37
N SER A 331 -6.47 -16.25 10.57
CA SER A 331 -6.27 -17.68 10.80
C SER A 331 -5.42 -18.26 9.69
N ALA A 332 -4.14 -18.53 9.97
CA ALA A 332 -3.16 -18.99 9.00
C ALA A 332 -2.36 -20.16 9.57
N ALA A 333 -2.92 -21.37 9.52
CA ALA A 333 -2.38 -22.54 10.23
C ALA A 333 -0.96 -22.94 9.77
N GLN A 334 -0.62 -22.67 8.52
CA GLN A 334 0.69 -22.98 7.93
C GLN A 334 1.65 -21.78 7.86
N ALA A 335 1.19 -20.58 8.21
CA ALA A 335 2.06 -19.40 8.17
C ALA A 335 3.19 -19.55 9.18
N GLU A 336 4.41 -19.33 8.71
CA GLU A 336 5.62 -19.27 9.53
C GLU A 336 5.98 -17.81 9.83
N LYS A 337 5.73 -16.92 8.85
CA LYS A 337 5.98 -15.49 8.93
C LYS A 337 4.73 -14.70 8.55
N ILE A 338 4.39 -13.72 9.38
CA ILE A 338 3.37 -12.72 9.10
C ILE A 338 4.02 -11.33 9.12
N VAL A 339 3.78 -10.53 8.08
CA VAL A 339 4.23 -9.13 8.01
C VAL A 339 3.01 -8.23 8.06
N ILE A 340 2.96 -7.31 9.02
CA ILE A 340 1.86 -6.35 9.19
C ILE A 340 2.29 -4.98 8.65
N LEU A 341 1.48 -4.42 7.76
CA LEU A 341 1.75 -3.22 6.98
C LEU A 341 0.51 -2.32 6.93
N GLY A 342 0.70 -1.09 6.47
CA GLY A 342 -0.39 -0.14 6.21
C GLY A 342 -0.37 1.09 7.10
N ASP A 343 -1.40 1.91 6.93
CA ASP A 343 -1.52 3.26 7.47
C ASP A 343 -2.76 3.46 8.35
N GLN A 344 -3.67 2.49 8.42
CA GLN A 344 -4.80 2.50 9.35
C GLN A 344 -4.53 1.59 10.55
N ALA A 345 -4.92 2.03 11.75
CA ALA A 345 -4.77 1.24 12.96
C ALA A 345 -5.44 -0.15 12.84
N LEU A 346 -4.89 -1.15 13.52
CA LEU A 346 -5.34 -2.55 13.42
C LEU A 346 -5.51 -3.16 14.81
N VAL A 347 -6.67 -3.77 15.05
CA VAL A 347 -6.93 -4.69 16.16
C VAL A 347 -7.05 -6.09 15.56
N SER A 348 -6.17 -7.02 15.93
CA SER A 348 -6.19 -8.36 15.35
C SER A 348 -5.80 -9.46 16.32
N THR A 349 -6.42 -10.62 16.14
CA THR A 349 -5.94 -11.87 16.69
C THR A 349 -5.34 -12.71 15.57
N VAL A 350 -4.10 -13.13 15.74
CA VAL A 350 -3.40 -14.05 14.84
C VAL A 350 -3.46 -15.46 15.44
N THR A 351 -3.93 -16.42 14.64
CA THR A 351 -3.96 -17.84 14.98
C THR A 351 -3.20 -18.65 13.95
N GLY A 352 -2.19 -19.40 14.39
CA GLY A 352 -1.42 -20.29 13.53
C GLY A 352 -0.36 -21.06 14.31
N ALA A 353 -0.43 -22.39 14.26
CA ALA A 353 0.45 -23.26 15.05
C ALA A 353 1.93 -23.16 14.66
N ARG A 354 2.21 -22.74 13.41
CA ARG A 354 3.56 -22.60 12.85
C ARG A 354 4.11 -21.17 12.87
N VAL A 355 3.30 -20.19 13.29
CA VAL A 355 3.73 -18.79 13.29
C VAL A 355 4.90 -18.68 14.25
N SER A 356 6.05 -18.28 13.72
CA SER A 356 7.30 -18.09 14.46
C SER A 356 7.81 -16.66 14.35
N VAL A 357 7.33 -15.89 13.37
CA VAL A 357 7.70 -14.49 13.17
C VAL A 357 6.46 -13.64 12.89
N VAL A 358 6.31 -12.53 13.62
CA VAL A 358 5.40 -11.44 13.28
C VAL A 358 6.20 -10.14 13.16
N ASP A 359 6.26 -9.57 11.97
CA ASP A 359 7.01 -8.35 11.68
C ASP A 359 6.06 -7.19 11.40
N ALA A 360 5.93 -6.28 12.35
CA ALA A 360 5.18 -5.03 12.25
C ALA A 360 6.12 -3.80 12.29
N SER A 361 7.41 -3.98 11.97
CA SER A 361 8.40 -2.91 12.06
C SER A 361 8.08 -1.70 11.17
N ALA A 362 7.43 -1.91 10.02
CA ALA A 362 7.02 -0.87 9.09
C ALA A 362 5.58 -0.34 9.32
N PHE A 363 4.88 -0.83 10.34
CA PHE A 363 3.51 -0.43 10.64
C PHE A 363 3.48 0.81 11.54
N ASN A 364 3.17 1.97 10.98
CA ASN A 364 3.29 3.26 11.67
C ASN A 364 2.01 3.71 12.39
N SER A 365 0.99 2.85 12.42
CA SER A 365 -0.29 3.09 13.09
C SER A 365 -0.45 2.21 14.32
N ALA A 366 -1.44 2.53 15.17
CA ALA A 366 -1.66 1.78 16.41
C ALA A 366 -2.01 0.31 16.10
N LEU A 367 -1.35 -0.62 16.81
CA LEU A 367 -1.55 -2.07 16.66
C LEU A 367 -2.00 -2.65 18.00
N ASP A 368 -3.14 -3.32 18.02
CA ASP A 368 -3.58 -4.18 19.11
C ASP A 368 -3.55 -5.62 18.60
N LEU A 369 -2.44 -6.31 18.84
CA LEU A 369 -2.19 -7.68 18.36
C LEU A 369 -2.31 -8.67 19.50
N ALA A 370 -3.05 -9.75 19.28
CA ALA A 370 -3.04 -10.93 20.14
C ALA A 370 -2.62 -12.18 19.39
N LEU A 371 -1.71 -12.95 19.96
CA LEU A 371 -1.37 -14.28 19.48
C LEU A 371 -2.22 -15.35 20.17
N ALA A 372 -2.72 -16.32 19.41
CA ALA A 372 -3.47 -17.44 19.94
C ALA A 372 -3.10 -18.75 19.23
N GLY A 373 -2.92 -19.83 20.00
CA GLY A 373 -2.63 -21.15 19.44
C GLY A 373 -1.27 -21.27 18.75
N THR A 374 -0.28 -20.47 19.15
CA THR A 374 1.11 -20.55 18.69
C THR A 374 1.87 -21.55 19.57
N ALA A 375 2.52 -22.57 19.01
CA ALA A 375 3.08 -23.68 19.80
C ALA A 375 4.60 -23.55 20.10
N GLY A 376 5.31 -22.63 19.45
CA GLY A 376 6.79 -22.63 19.37
C GLY A 376 7.51 -21.40 19.90
N GLY A 377 6.81 -20.45 20.54
CA GLY A 377 7.34 -19.11 20.75
C GLY A 377 7.43 -18.31 19.44
N VAL A 378 7.22 -17.00 19.52
CA VAL A 378 7.09 -16.10 18.37
C VAL A 378 8.04 -14.92 18.52
N ALA A 379 8.81 -14.65 17.48
CA ALA A 379 9.60 -13.43 17.35
C ALA A 379 8.71 -12.31 16.78
N ILE A 380 8.36 -11.34 17.61
CA ILE A 380 7.58 -10.17 17.24
C ILE A 380 8.51 -8.97 17.10
N THR A 381 8.37 -8.20 16.03
CA THR A 381 9.05 -6.90 15.89
C THR A 381 8.02 -5.77 15.70
N ALA A 382 8.13 -4.71 16.49
CA ALA A 382 7.32 -3.50 16.38
C ALA A 382 8.21 -2.25 16.46
N ASN A 383 7.69 -1.10 16.00
CA ASN A 383 8.35 0.20 16.18
C ASN A 383 7.74 0.97 17.36
N ALA A 384 8.29 2.15 17.65
CA ALA A 384 7.78 3.05 18.67
C ALA A 384 7.02 4.26 18.08
N GLN A 385 6.73 4.30 16.77
CA GLN A 385 6.08 5.43 16.10
C GLN A 385 4.58 5.51 16.40
N ALA A 386 3.99 4.43 16.94
CA ALA A 386 2.63 4.38 17.39
C ALA A 386 2.51 3.67 18.75
N ARG A 387 1.30 3.74 19.32
CA ARG A 387 0.95 3.08 20.58
C ARG A 387 0.50 1.67 20.24
N HIS A 388 1.25 0.67 20.69
CA HIS A 388 0.94 -0.74 20.45
C HIS A 388 0.47 -1.43 21.74
N LYS A 389 -0.42 -2.41 21.58
CA LYS A 389 -0.81 -3.38 22.59
C LYS A 389 -0.53 -4.76 22.02
N LEU A 390 0.30 -5.53 22.71
CA LEU A 390 0.81 -6.80 22.20
C LEU A 390 0.53 -7.87 23.26
N THR A 391 -0.34 -8.82 22.94
CA THR A 391 -0.59 -10.00 23.77
C THR A 391 0.21 -11.16 23.20
N LEU A 392 1.20 -11.60 23.98
CA LEU A 392 2.07 -12.71 23.67
C LEU A 392 1.31 -14.05 23.71
N GLY A 393 1.87 -15.06 23.05
CA GLY A 393 1.26 -16.37 22.89
C GLY A 393 1.78 -17.37 23.92
N ASP A 394 1.63 -18.66 23.60
CA ASP A 394 2.29 -19.72 24.35
C ASP A 394 3.74 -19.91 23.85
N GLY A 395 4.62 -20.39 24.73
CA GLY A 395 6.01 -20.68 24.41
C GLY A 395 6.97 -19.60 24.91
N ALA A 396 8.19 -19.59 24.37
CA ALA A 396 9.21 -18.60 24.69
C ALA A 396 9.21 -17.51 23.62
N ASP A 397 8.44 -16.45 23.85
CA ASP A 397 8.27 -15.37 22.90
C ASP A 397 9.45 -14.39 22.96
N THR A 398 9.72 -13.73 21.84
CA THR A 398 10.67 -12.62 21.80
C THR A 398 10.04 -11.40 21.16
N LEU A 399 9.84 -10.35 21.94
CA LEU A 399 9.39 -9.05 21.44
C LEU A 399 10.59 -8.10 21.25
N THR A 400 10.73 -7.56 20.06
CA THR A 400 11.70 -6.50 19.74
C THR A 400 10.95 -5.20 19.46
N ILE A 401 11.27 -4.14 20.21
CA ILE A 401 10.72 -2.80 19.99
C ILE A 401 11.84 -1.88 19.51
N THR A 402 11.61 -1.19 18.39
CA THR A 402 12.60 -0.36 17.71
C THR A 402 12.25 1.13 17.75
N GLY A 403 13.27 1.99 17.77
CA GLY A 403 13.11 3.44 17.69
C GLY A 403 12.61 4.10 18.98
N LEU A 404 12.75 3.44 20.13
CA LEU A 404 12.39 4.01 21.43
C LEU A 404 13.23 5.25 21.73
N ALA A 405 12.65 6.21 22.46
CA ALA A 405 13.33 7.42 22.90
C ALA A 405 13.99 8.24 21.76
N GLY A 406 13.36 8.27 20.57
CA GLY A 406 13.88 8.90 19.36
C GLY A 406 12.92 9.93 18.77
N ALA A 407 13.39 10.75 17.83
CA ALA A 407 12.59 11.80 17.18
C ALA A 407 11.37 11.28 16.39
N LEU A 408 11.35 9.98 16.06
CA LEU A 408 10.22 9.32 15.39
C LEU A 408 9.33 8.53 16.37
N ALA A 409 9.73 8.40 17.64
CA ALA A 409 8.90 7.74 18.64
C ALA A 409 7.63 8.56 18.87
N LYS A 410 6.52 7.89 19.19
CA LYS A 410 5.28 8.55 19.54
C LYS A 410 5.43 9.23 20.88
N ASP A 411 5.20 10.55 20.89
CA ASP A 411 5.25 11.32 22.13
C ASP A 411 4.35 10.76 23.22
N MET A 412 4.89 10.72 24.43
CA MET A 412 4.11 10.49 25.63
C MET A 412 3.25 11.71 25.95
N ASP A 413 1.98 11.44 26.28
CA ASP A 413 1.08 12.46 26.80
C ASP A 413 1.27 12.59 28.32
N LEU A 414 1.93 13.67 28.74
CA LEU A 414 2.23 13.97 30.14
C LEU A 414 1.12 14.75 30.86
N GLY A 415 -0.05 14.94 30.24
CA GLY A 415 -1.13 15.77 30.80
C GLY A 415 -1.79 15.17 32.04
N SER A 416 -1.78 13.84 32.19
CA SER A 416 -2.31 13.12 33.35
C SER A 416 -1.72 11.71 33.46
N ALA A 417 -1.88 11.06 34.61
CA ALA A 417 -1.50 9.65 34.77
C ALA A 417 -2.25 8.72 33.79
N ALA A 418 -3.51 9.02 33.46
CA ALA A 418 -4.32 8.22 32.54
C ALA A 418 -3.86 8.37 31.09
N THR A 419 -3.55 9.59 30.65
CA THR A 419 -3.06 9.85 29.29
C THR A 419 -1.64 9.32 29.10
N LEU A 420 -0.80 9.38 30.14
CA LEU A 420 0.51 8.74 30.15
C LEU A 420 0.40 7.21 30.04
N ALA A 421 -0.48 6.60 30.84
CA ALA A 421 -0.72 5.15 30.77
C ALA A 421 -1.19 4.73 29.37
N ALA A 422 -2.06 5.52 28.75
CA ALA A 422 -2.52 5.30 27.37
C ALA A 422 -1.45 5.57 26.30
N SER A 423 -0.30 6.15 26.67
CA SER A 423 0.82 6.42 25.77
C SER A 423 1.86 5.30 25.75
N ALA A 424 1.82 4.39 26.73
CA ALA A 424 2.76 3.29 26.79
C ALA A 424 2.51 2.25 25.69
N ILE A 425 3.58 1.61 25.24
CA ILE A 425 3.48 0.33 24.53
C ILE A 425 3.14 -0.73 25.58
N GLU A 426 1.98 -1.36 25.46
CA GLU A 426 1.51 -2.37 26.40
C GLU A 426 1.88 -3.78 25.92
N VAL A 427 2.46 -4.58 26.81
CA VAL A 427 2.75 -6.00 26.60
C VAL A 427 1.98 -6.82 27.64
N ARG A 428 1.21 -7.80 27.16
CA ARG A 428 0.39 -8.70 27.97
C ARG A 428 0.85 -10.15 27.76
N GLY A 429 0.65 -10.98 28.78
CA GLY A 429 1.06 -12.38 28.73
C GLY A 429 2.56 -12.61 28.92
N PHE A 430 3.36 -11.56 29.17
CA PHE A 430 4.79 -11.69 29.38
C PHE A 430 5.12 -12.56 30.61
N SER A 431 5.87 -13.63 30.38
CA SER A 431 6.31 -14.60 31.36
C SER A 431 7.81 -14.46 31.63
N SER A 432 8.15 -13.84 32.77
CA SER A 432 9.54 -13.60 33.16
C SER A 432 10.35 -14.90 33.23
N GLY A 433 11.50 -14.94 32.55
CA GLY A 433 12.39 -16.10 32.48
C GLY A 433 12.10 -17.05 31.32
N THR A 434 10.96 -16.88 30.65
CA THR A 434 10.59 -17.60 29.42
C THR A 434 10.64 -16.66 28.23
N ASP A 435 9.99 -15.50 28.34
CA ASP A 435 9.93 -14.50 27.28
C ASP A 435 11.08 -13.51 27.35
N VAL A 436 11.40 -12.91 26.20
CA VAL A 436 12.43 -11.89 26.06
C VAL A 436 11.84 -10.62 25.45
N ILE A 437 12.14 -9.47 26.05
CA ILE A 437 11.89 -8.15 25.44
C ILE A 437 13.24 -7.51 25.10
N ARG A 438 13.43 -7.15 23.84
CA ARG A 438 14.58 -6.41 23.32
C ARG A 438 14.18 -4.98 23.00
N LEU A 439 14.80 -4.03 23.69
CA LEU A 439 14.55 -2.60 23.53
C LEU A 439 15.68 -1.99 22.72
N HIS A 440 15.37 -1.44 21.54
CA HIS A 440 16.31 -0.69 20.73
C HIS A 440 15.94 0.79 20.76
N GLY A 441 16.68 1.55 21.57
CA GLY A 441 16.62 3.01 21.57
C GLY A 441 17.18 3.60 20.27
N ALA A 442 16.79 4.83 19.94
CA ALA A 442 17.36 5.59 18.84
C ALA A 442 18.83 5.98 19.10
N SER A 443 19.23 6.03 20.38
CA SER A 443 20.62 6.14 20.84
C SER A 443 20.99 4.93 21.68
N SER A 444 22.29 4.72 21.91
CA SER A 444 22.74 3.66 22.83
C SER A 444 22.17 3.92 24.24
N THR A 445 21.27 3.06 24.68
CA THR A 445 20.60 3.15 25.97
C THR A 445 21.27 2.24 26.98
N ALA A 446 21.98 2.81 27.95
CA ALA A 446 22.54 2.03 29.05
C ALA A 446 21.45 1.69 30.09
N LYS A 447 21.57 0.54 30.73
CA LYS A 447 20.70 0.16 31.84
C LYS A 447 21.08 0.89 33.13
N VAL A 448 20.07 1.24 33.94
CA VAL A 448 20.24 1.68 35.33
C VAL A 448 19.83 0.57 36.28
N ALA A 449 20.65 0.34 37.32
CA ALA A 449 20.31 -0.51 38.46
C ALA A 449 19.90 0.38 39.65
N PRO A 450 18.60 0.63 39.87
CA PRO A 450 18.13 1.42 41.01
C PRO A 450 18.34 0.66 42.33
N SER A 451 18.56 1.40 43.42
CA SER A 451 18.57 0.85 44.77
C SER A 451 17.15 0.46 45.23
N ASP A 452 17.07 -0.42 46.23
CA ASP A 452 15.78 -0.83 46.84
C ASP A 452 14.95 0.37 47.32
N ALA A 453 15.60 1.39 47.88
CA ALA A 453 14.93 2.61 48.35
C ALA A 453 14.32 3.43 47.19
N GLN A 454 15.01 3.48 46.05
CA GLN A 454 14.51 4.14 44.84
C GLN A 454 13.33 3.38 44.25
N LEU A 455 13.44 2.05 44.14
CA LEU A 455 12.34 1.18 43.68
C LEU A 455 11.12 1.29 44.59
N ALA A 456 11.30 1.28 45.91
CA ALA A 456 10.22 1.45 46.88
C ALA A 456 9.52 2.81 46.72
N SER A 457 10.30 3.87 46.45
CA SER A 457 9.76 5.23 46.23
C SER A 457 8.93 5.33 44.95
N MET A 458 9.35 4.69 43.85
CA MET A 458 8.57 4.63 42.59
C MET A 458 7.28 3.81 42.78
N ALA A 459 7.36 2.68 43.48
CA ALA A 459 6.20 1.83 43.76
C ALA A 459 5.18 2.52 44.67
N ALA A 460 5.64 3.31 45.65
CA ALA A 460 4.80 4.06 46.57
C ALA A 460 4.29 5.40 46.03
N ALA A 461 4.72 5.81 44.83
CA ALA A 461 4.27 7.05 44.22
C ALA A 461 2.74 7.08 44.08
N THR A 462 2.14 8.25 44.26
CA THR A 462 0.68 8.43 44.27
C THR A 462 0.04 8.34 42.88
N SER A 463 0.84 8.52 41.83
CA SER A 463 0.39 8.42 40.44
C SER A 463 1.48 7.84 39.55
N LEU A 464 1.08 7.32 38.39
CA LEU A 464 2.04 6.84 37.38
C LEU A 464 2.95 7.97 36.89
N LEU A 465 2.43 9.19 36.77
CA LEU A 465 3.22 10.34 36.33
C LEU A 465 4.33 10.67 37.34
N ASP A 466 4.03 10.60 38.64
CA ASP A 466 5.03 10.78 39.70
C ASP A 466 6.08 9.65 39.67
N ALA A 467 5.63 8.40 39.50
CA ALA A 467 6.51 7.25 39.43
C ALA A 467 7.48 7.35 38.24
N VAL A 468 6.98 7.70 37.05
CA VAL A 468 7.78 7.90 35.83
C VAL A 468 8.72 9.09 35.98
N SER A 469 8.30 10.18 36.64
CA SER A 469 9.16 11.33 36.90
C SER A 469 10.34 10.99 37.83
N LEU A 470 10.09 10.17 38.86
CA LEU A 470 11.14 9.63 39.74
C LEU A 470 12.06 8.66 38.98
N ALA A 471 11.49 7.82 38.11
CA ALA A 471 12.24 6.92 37.25
C ALA A 471 13.15 7.68 36.28
N ALA A 472 12.67 8.74 35.63
CA ALA A 472 13.45 9.59 34.74
C ALA A 472 14.64 10.24 35.45
N THR A 473 14.39 10.82 36.63
CA THR A 473 15.44 11.42 37.47
C THR A 473 16.48 10.37 37.90
N THR A 474 16.04 9.16 38.22
CA THR A 474 16.92 8.07 38.66
C THR A 474 17.74 7.50 37.51
N ALA A 475 17.13 7.38 36.32
CA ALA A 475 17.81 6.89 35.13
C ALA A 475 18.87 7.88 34.67
N GLY A 476 18.49 9.14 34.46
CA GLY A 476 19.29 10.14 33.75
C GLY A 476 19.32 9.91 32.23
N SER A 477 20.08 10.75 31.53
CA SER A 477 20.14 10.79 30.05
C SER A 477 20.58 9.47 29.41
N ASN A 478 19.94 9.10 28.29
CA ASN A 478 20.25 7.95 27.43
C ASN A 478 20.29 6.62 28.19
N LYS A 479 19.36 6.46 29.13
CA LYS A 479 19.30 5.28 29.98
C LYS A 479 17.89 4.75 30.08
N ALA A 480 17.81 3.46 30.39
CA ALA A 480 16.56 2.80 30.67
C ALA A 480 16.52 2.33 32.13
N ILE A 481 15.33 2.35 32.71
CA ILE A 481 15.06 1.86 34.07
C ILE A 481 13.74 1.08 34.10
N ALA A 482 13.72 -0.02 34.84
CA ALA A 482 12.52 -0.80 35.11
C ALA A 482 12.07 -0.56 36.55
N PHE A 483 10.76 -0.40 36.75
CA PHE A 483 10.18 -0.15 38.07
C PHE A 483 8.73 -0.65 38.12
N ARG A 484 8.19 -0.81 39.32
CA ARG A 484 6.78 -1.17 39.52
C ARG A 484 5.96 0.05 39.88
N HIS A 485 4.70 0.04 39.44
CA HIS A 485 3.68 0.95 39.95
C HIS A 485 2.31 0.28 39.85
N GLY A 486 1.60 0.15 40.97
CA GLY A 486 0.37 -0.64 41.04
C GLY A 486 0.63 -2.13 40.75
N ALA A 487 -0.20 -2.74 39.92
CA ALA A 487 -0.11 -4.16 39.55
C ALA A 487 0.88 -4.44 38.40
N ASP A 488 1.45 -3.39 37.80
CA ASP A 488 2.19 -3.48 36.55
C ASP A 488 3.67 -3.14 36.73
N THR A 489 4.50 -3.69 35.84
CA THR A 489 5.90 -3.28 35.70
C THR A 489 6.02 -2.36 34.50
N TYR A 490 6.83 -1.32 34.63
CA TYR A 490 7.10 -0.34 33.59
C TYR A 490 8.59 -0.32 33.29
N ILE A 491 8.92 -0.10 32.02
CA ILE A 491 10.27 0.18 31.55
C ILE A 491 10.24 1.56 30.92
N PHE A 492 10.90 2.51 31.57
CA PHE A 492 11.12 3.84 31.06
C PHE A 492 12.43 3.87 30.28
N VAL A 493 12.41 4.42 29.06
CA VAL A 493 13.58 4.62 28.21
C VAL A 493 13.71 6.12 27.98
N ASN A 494 14.76 6.70 28.56
CA ASN A 494 15.02 8.13 28.50
C ASN A 494 15.73 8.51 27.20
N ASP A 495 15.37 9.67 26.66
CA ASP A 495 16.07 10.30 25.56
C ASP A 495 17.40 10.93 26.02
N GLY A 496 17.96 11.82 25.21
CA GLY A 496 19.20 12.53 25.55
C GLY A 496 19.10 13.50 26.73
N VAL A 497 17.92 13.69 27.33
CA VAL A 497 17.63 14.67 28.36
C VAL A 497 17.13 13.97 29.63
N ALA A 498 17.85 14.16 30.73
CA ALA A 498 17.58 13.49 32.01
C ALA A 498 16.20 13.81 32.66
N ALA A 499 15.45 14.76 32.11
CA ALA A 499 14.12 15.13 32.59
C ALA A 499 13.07 14.41 31.76
N LEU A 500 11.95 14.03 32.40
CA LEU A 500 10.80 13.46 31.69
C LEU A 500 10.31 14.43 30.61
N GLY A 501 10.30 13.97 29.37
CA GLY A 501 9.97 14.73 28.18
C GLY A 501 9.11 13.95 27.20
N VAL A 502 8.71 14.64 26.13
CA VAL A 502 7.81 14.08 25.11
C VAL A 502 8.47 12.98 24.27
N ASN A 503 9.77 13.08 23.99
CA ASN A 503 10.50 12.10 23.19
C ASN A 503 10.86 10.81 23.95
N ASP A 504 10.68 10.77 25.28
CA ASP A 504 10.92 9.58 26.07
C ASP A 504 9.93 8.45 25.68
N SER A 505 10.23 7.23 26.06
CA SER A 505 9.31 6.09 25.82
C SER A 505 9.02 5.29 27.07
N LEU A 506 7.80 4.76 27.13
CA LEU A 506 7.32 3.93 28.22
C LEU A 506 6.79 2.61 27.68
N VAL A 507 7.29 1.51 28.21
CA VAL A 507 6.78 0.17 27.96
C VAL A 507 6.11 -0.33 29.24
N LYS A 508 4.90 -0.85 29.13
CA LYS A 508 4.13 -1.41 30.23
C LYS A 508 4.07 -2.93 30.07
N LEU A 509 4.43 -3.65 31.12
CA LEU A 509 4.26 -5.10 31.24
C LEU A 509 3.12 -5.38 32.22
N THR A 510 1.97 -5.79 31.68
CA THR A 510 0.77 -6.04 32.48
C THR A 510 0.87 -7.36 33.23
N GLY A 511 0.67 -7.34 34.55
CA GLY A 511 0.66 -8.54 35.40
C GLY A 511 2.04 -9.13 35.74
N VAL A 512 3.13 -8.40 35.50
CA VAL A 512 4.48 -8.83 35.88
C VAL A 512 4.83 -8.27 37.25
N ASP A 513 5.03 -9.17 38.23
CA ASP A 513 5.24 -8.80 39.63
C ASP A 513 6.65 -8.30 39.98
N ALA A 514 7.70 -8.64 39.23
CA ALA A 514 9.01 -8.01 39.38
C ALA A 514 9.92 -8.44 38.22
N LEU A 515 10.75 -7.51 37.74
CA LEU A 515 11.93 -7.84 36.94
C LEU A 515 13.13 -7.84 37.88
N ALA A 516 13.79 -8.98 38.02
CA ALA A 516 15.05 -9.04 38.77
C ALA A 516 16.12 -8.24 38.01
N ASP A 517 17.00 -7.51 38.70
CA ASP A 517 18.04 -6.75 38.00
C ASP A 517 18.87 -7.66 37.06
N ALA A 518 19.18 -8.89 37.48
CA ALA A 518 19.88 -9.87 36.67
C ALA A 518 19.13 -10.33 35.39
N SER A 519 17.82 -10.12 35.28
CA SER A 519 17.03 -10.50 34.10
C SER A 519 17.15 -9.50 32.95
N TRP A 520 17.97 -8.46 33.09
CA TRP A 520 18.17 -7.42 32.09
C TRP A 520 19.67 -7.20 31.81
N SER A 521 20.09 -7.54 30.60
CA SER A 521 21.44 -7.33 30.06
C SER A 521 21.47 -6.25 28.99
N ILE A 522 22.64 -5.62 28.83
CA ILE A 522 22.95 -4.77 27.67
C ILE A 522 23.69 -5.68 26.68
N ALA A 523 23.19 -5.74 25.44
CA ALA A 523 23.80 -6.51 24.35
C ALA A 523 24.95 -5.74 23.71
#